data_AF-A0A9X8VHR6-F1
#
_entry.id   AF-A0A9X8VHR6-F1
#
_cell.length_a   1.000
_cell.length_b   1.000
_cell.length_c   1.000
_cell.angle_alpha   90.00
_cell.angle_beta   90.00
_cell.angle_gamma   90.00
#
_symmetry.space_group_name_H-M   'P 1'
#
loop_
_entity.id
_entity.type
_entity.pdbx_description
1 polymer ?
#
loop_
_entity_poly.entity_id
_entity_poly.type
_entity_poly.pdbx_seq_one_letter_code
_entity_poly.pdbx_strand_id
1 'polypeptide(L)'
;MLIWSRTGRTLTCTLTISLFALFFCLPLAVILMSSLSEQWNGVLPSGFTLNHFRQAFSGASWDALVASLAIGFSASLFALLCGTWAALALR
;
A
#
# COMPACT_ATOMS: atom_id res chain seq x y z
N MET A 1 -5.61 -29.38 -19.05
CA MET A 1 -5.24 -30.29 -17.93
C MET A 1 -3.90 -29.96 -17.26
N LEU A 2 -3.12 -28.97 -17.71
CA LEU A 2 -1.81 -28.64 -17.11
C LEU A 2 -1.89 -28.04 -15.70
N ILE A 3 -2.91 -27.23 -15.38
CA ILE A 3 -3.05 -26.59 -14.06
C ILE A 3 -3.51 -27.58 -12.97
N TRP A 4 -4.11 -28.72 -13.34
CA TRP A 4 -4.63 -29.71 -12.38
C TRP A 4 -3.56 -30.72 -11.91
N SER A 5 -2.40 -30.75 -12.57
CA SER A 5 -1.21 -31.45 -12.10
C SER A 5 -0.57 -30.69 -10.93
N ARG A 6 -0.09 -31.41 -9.91
CA ARG A 6 0.66 -30.81 -8.78
C ARG A 6 1.85 -29.96 -9.26
N THR A 7 2.51 -30.36 -10.34
CA THR A 7 3.66 -29.63 -10.91
C THR A 7 3.22 -28.38 -11.67
N GLY A 8 2.13 -28.46 -12.44
CA GLY A 8 1.61 -27.28 -13.13
C GLY A 8 1.05 -26.22 -12.17
N ARG A 9 0.41 -26.65 -11.08
CA ARG A 9 -0.08 -25.73 -10.03
C ARG A 9 1.07 -25.01 -9.31
N THR A 10 2.16 -25.71 -8.99
CA THR A 10 3.33 -25.09 -8.34
C THR A 10 4.06 -24.12 -9.26
N LEU A 11 4.25 -24.47 -10.54
CA LEU A 11 4.81 -23.55 -11.54
C LEU A 11 3.96 -22.29 -11.72
N THR A 12 2.63 -22.45 -11.87
CA THR A 12 1.76 -21.28 -12.00
C THR A 12 1.74 -20.43 -10.74
N CYS A 13 1.69 -21.04 -9.54
CA CYS A 13 1.75 -20.29 -8.29
C CYS A 13 3.08 -19.54 -8.12
N THR A 14 4.22 -20.18 -8.37
CA THR A 14 5.54 -19.53 -8.28
C THR A 14 5.66 -18.38 -9.26
N LEU A 15 5.21 -18.57 -10.50
CA LEU A 15 5.23 -17.52 -11.52
C LEU A 15 4.31 -16.34 -11.14
N THR A 16 3.09 -16.61 -10.69
CA THR A 16 2.16 -15.57 -10.21
C THR A 16 2.72 -14.81 -9.01
N ILE A 17 3.27 -15.50 -8.01
CA ILE A 17 3.88 -14.86 -6.84
C ILE A 17 5.08 -14.03 -7.25
N SER A 18 5.92 -14.54 -8.16
CA SER A 18 7.10 -13.81 -8.63
C SER A 18 6.72 -12.55 -9.40
N LEU A 19 5.70 -12.62 -10.26
CA LEU A 19 5.17 -11.43 -10.96
C LEU A 19 4.55 -10.45 -9.97
N PHE A 20 3.74 -10.92 -9.03
CA PHE A 20 3.15 -10.06 -7.99
C PHE A 20 4.23 -9.37 -7.16
N ALA A 21 5.24 -10.12 -6.72
CA ALA A 21 6.36 -9.57 -5.96
C ALA A 21 7.14 -8.53 -6.78
N LEU A 22 7.37 -8.79 -8.07
CA LEU A 22 8.09 -7.88 -8.94
C LEU A 22 7.32 -6.59 -9.23
N PHE A 23 6.02 -6.69 -9.50
CA PHE A 23 5.22 -5.53 -9.92
C PHE A 23 4.61 -4.74 -8.76
N PHE A 24 4.29 -5.39 -7.64
CA PHE A 24 3.64 -4.75 -6.49
C PHE A 24 4.59 -4.61 -5.31
N CYS A 25 5.25 -5.69 -4.90
CA CYS A 25 6.08 -5.65 -3.68
C CYS A 25 7.38 -4.88 -3.90
N LEU A 26 8.03 -4.97 -5.07
CA LEU A 26 9.31 -4.33 -5.32
C LEU A 26 9.22 -2.79 -5.30
N PRO A 27 8.23 -2.13 -5.97
CA PRO A 27 8.04 -0.69 -5.81
C PRO A 27 7.76 -0.27 -4.36
N LEU A 28 6.95 -1.06 -3.62
CA LEU A 28 6.69 -0.80 -2.21
C LEU A 28 7.97 -0.94 -1.35
N ALA A 29 8.82 -1.91 -1.66
CA ALA A 29 10.11 -2.09 -0.99
C ALA A 29 11.04 -0.91 -1.24
N VAL A 30 11.05 -0.35 -2.46
CA VAL A 30 11.80 0.88 -2.79
C VAL A 30 11.29 2.06 -1.96
N ILE A 31 9.97 2.24 -1.83
CA ILE A 31 9.39 3.30 -0.99
C ILE A 31 9.81 3.12 0.47
N LEU A 32 9.73 1.89 0.99
CA LEU A 32 10.12 1.58 2.36
C LEU A 32 11.59 1.88 2.61
N MET A 33 12.46 1.44 1.70
CA MET A 33 13.90 1.65 1.78
C MET A 33 14.26 3.14 1.61
N SER A 34 13.49 3.88 0.81
CA SER A 34 13.63 5.33 0.68
C SER A 34 13.23 6.07 1.94
N SER A 35 12.20 5.61 2.66
CA SER A 35 11.77 6.21 3.93
C SER A 35 12.83 6.09 5.03
N LEU A 36 13.71 5.08 4.91
CA LEU A 36 14.80 4.77 5.84
C LEU A 36 16.15 5.32 5.38
N SER A 37 16.24 5.92 4.20
CA SER A 37 17.48 6.49 3.65
C SER A 37 17.49 8.00 3.75
N GLU A 38 18.65 8.63 3.93
CA GLU A 38 18.75 10.10 3.96
C GLU A 38 18.38 10.75 2.62
N GLN A 39 18.86 10.15 1.53
CA GLN A 39 18.63 10.60 0.16
C GLN A 39 18.75 9.42 -0.80
N TRP A 40 17.96 9.44 -1.88
CA TRP A 40 18.04 8.43 -2.94
C TRP A 40 18.30 9.11 -4.29
N ASN A 41 19.57 9.40 -4.56
CA ASN A 41 20.01 10.08 -5.79
C ASN A 41 20.70 9.14 -6.80
N GLY A 42 20.89 7.85 -6.47
CA GLY A 42 21.59 6.87 -7.30
C GLY A 42 20.89 5.51 -7.36
N VAL A 43 21.62 4.47 -7.82
CA VAL A 43 21.07 3.10 -7.92
C VAL A 43 20.82 2.48 -6.54
N LEU A 44 21.64 2.84 -5.55
CA LEU A 44 21.52 2.40 -4.16
C LEU A 44 21.15 3.57 -3.24
N PRO A 45 20.37 3.33 -2.18
CA PRO A 45 20.06 4.35 -1.18
C PRO A 45 21.34 4.76 -0.44
N SER A 46 21.37 6.01 0.02
CA SER A 46 22.42 6.49 0.92
C SER A 46 22.16 6.04 2.37
N GLY A 47 22.91 6.61 3.33
CA GLY A 47 22.92 6.20 4.74
C GLY A 47 21.54 6.09 5.39
N PHE A 48 21.48 5.38 6.52
CA PHE A 48 20.24 5.09 7.24
C PHE A 48 19.80 6.28 8.10
N THR A 49 18.53 6.67 8.00
CA THR A 49 17.92 7.74 8.82
C THR A 49 16.49 7.40 9.26
N LEU A 50 16.10 7.97 10.39
CA LEU A 50 14.72 7.96 10.91
C LEU A 50 14.13 9.37 10.97
N ASN A 51 14.82 10.37 10.40
CA ASN A 51 14.40 11.76 10.48
C ASN A 51 13.06 12.02 9.77
N HIS A 52 12.82 11.32 8.65
CA HIS A 52 11.54 11.39 7.92
C HIS A 52 10.34 11.00 8.78
N PHE A 53 10.49 9.98 9.62
CA PHE A 53 9.43 9.58 10.54
C PHE A 53 9.20 10.62 11.63
N ARG A 54 10.26 11.15 12.23
CA ARG A 54 10.13 12.24 13.23
C ARG A 54 9.43 13.46 12.63
N GLN A 55 9.79 13.83 11.40
CA GLN A 55 9.18 14.95 10.71
C GLN A 55 7.70 14.68 10.39
N ALA A 56 7.35 13.45 9.96
CA ALA A 56 5.97 13.07 9.67
C ALA A 56 5.03 13.19 10.88
N PHE A 57 5.55 12.94 12.08
CA PHE A 57 4.80 13.11 13.34
C PHE A 57 4.86 14.54 13.92
N SER A 58 5.40 15.50 13.18
CA SER A 58 5.57 16.88 13.65
C SER A 58 5.03 17.91 12.66
N GLY A 59 4.53 19.04 13.20
CA GLY A 59 4.13 20.20 12.41
C GLY A 59 3.06 19.88 11.35
N ALA A 60 3.20 20.51 10.17
CA ALA A 60 2.19 20.47 9.12
C ALA A 60 1.93 19.07 8.51
N SER A 61 2.91 18.16 8.54
CA SER A 61 2.75 16.80 8.04
C SER A 61 1.75 16.00 8.89
N TRP A 62 1.79 16.20 10.20
CA TRP A 62 0.85 15.57 11.13
C TRP A 62 -0.58 16.07 10.93
N ASP A 63 -0.76 17.38 10.78
CA ASP A 63 -2.08 17.96 10.53
C ASP A 63 -2.68 17.45 9.22
N ALA A 64 -1.86 17.34 8.16
CA ALA A 64 -2.29 16.77 6.88
C ALA A 64 -2.71 15.29 7.01
N LEU A 65 -1.96 14.49 7.79
CA LEU A 65 -2.29 13.08 8.06
C LEU A 65 -3.64 12.95 8.79
N VAL A 66 -3.85 13.74 9.84
CA VAL A 66 -5.09 13.74 10.61
C VAL A 66 -6.27 14.19 9.74
N ALA A 67 -6.09 15.25 8.96
CA ALA A 67 -7.12 15.74 8.05
C ALA A 67 -7.51 14.68 7.00
N SER A 68 -6.52 14.04 6.37
CA SER A 68 -6.75 12.97 5.40
C SER A 68 -7.52 11.80 6.02
N LEU A 69 -7.14 11.40 7.24
CA LEU A 69 -7.81 10.32 7.95
C LEU A 69 -9.26 10.67 8.31
N ALA A 70 -9.50 11.89 8.82
CA ALA A 70 -10.83 12.37 9.18
C ALA A 70 -11.77 12.44 7.96
N ILE A 71 -11.27 12.98 6.84
CA ILE A 71 -12.03 13.07 5.59
C ILE A 71 -12.31 11.68 5.04
N GLY A 72 -11.28 10.83 4.95
CA GLY A 72 -11.42 9.46 4.44
C GLY A 72 -12.44 8.65 5.24
N PHE A 73 -12.34 8.70 6.58
CA PHE A 73 -13.27 8.01 7.47
C PHE A 73 -14.71 8.53 7.31
N SER A 74 -14.89 9.85 7.30
CA SER A 74 -16.21 10.48 7.16
C SER A 74 -16.85 10.14 5.81
N ALA A 75 -16.06 10.20 4.73
CA ALA A 75 -16.51 9.83 3.38
C ALA A 75 -16.87 8.35 3.28
N SER A 76 -16.06 7.45 3.85
CA SER A 76 -16.37 6.01 3.87
C SER A 76 -17.62 5.71 4.69
N LEU A 77 -17.81 6.35 5.85
CA LEU A 77 -19.00 6.17 6.67
C LEU A 77 -20.26 6.64 5.91
N PHE A 78 -20.18 7.81 5.28
CA PHE A 78 -21.27 8.34 4.47
C PHE A 78 -21.60 7.41 3.30
N ALA A 79 -20.58 6.94 2.57
CA ALA A 79 -20.75 6.00 1.47
C ALA A 79 -21.38 4.67 1.94
N LEU A 80 -20.97 4.15 3.11
CA LEU A 80 -21.55 2.95 3.70
C LEU A 80 -23.02 3.14 4.08
N LEU A 81 -23.36 4.26 4.71
CA LEU A 81 -24.75 4.58 5.05
C LEU A 81 -25.58 4.66 3.78
N CYS A 82 -25.23 5.54 2.85
CA CYS A 82 -25.97 5.70 1.60
C CYS A 82 -26.07 4.39 0.80
N GLY A 83 -24.96 3.64 0.69
CA GLY A 83 -24.93 2.36 -0.02
C GLY A 83 -25.81 1.30 0.63
N THR A 84 -25.83 1.22 1.97
CA THR A 84 -26.67 0.27 2.70
C THR A 84 -28.15 0.61 2.53
N TRP A 85 -28.52 1.89 2.66
CA TRP A 85 -29.90 2.34 2.45
C TRP A 85 -30.38 2.09 1.02
N ALA A 86 -29.53 2.34 0.01
CA ALA A 86 -29.83 2.02 -1.39
C ALA A 86 -30.01 0.52 -1.61
N ALA A 87 -29.14 -0.31 -1.03
CA ALA A 87 -29.23 -1.77 -1.14
C ALA A 87 -30.51 -2.32 -0.50
N LEU A 88 -30.96 -1.75 0.61
CA LEU A 88 -32.22 -2.14 1.26
C LEU A 88 -33.46 -1.73 0.46
N ALA A 89 -33.43 -0.57 -0.20
CA ALA A 89 -34.54 -0.09 -1.02
C ALA A 89 -34.71 -0.84 -2.35
N LEU A 90 -33.64 -1.47 -2.84
CA LEU A 90 -33.64 -2.29 -4.06
C LEU A 90 -34.02 -3.76 -3.80
N ARG A 91 -34.26 -4.12 -2.55
CA ARG A 91 -34.73 -5.43 -2.11
C ARG A 91 -36.25 -5.41 -1.94
#